data_AF-A0A7J7TKD6-F1
#
_entry.id   AF-A0A7J7TKD6-F1
#
_cell.length_a   1.000
_cell.length_b   1.000
_cell.length_c   1.000
_cell.angle_alpha   90.00
_cell.angle_beta   90.00
_cell.angle_gamma   90.00
#
_symmetry.space_group_name_H-M   'P 1'
#
loop_
_entity.id
_entity.type
_entity.pdbx_description
1 polymer ?
#
loop_
_entity_poly.entity_id
_entity_poly.type
_entity_poly.pdbx_seq_one_letter_code
_entity_poly.pdbx_strand_id
1 'polypeptide(L)'
;MELSCAEIPVYRDHTGTCSLALRQPGYHTTVFGVFSDCLLDNLPGIKNNGSTVEVIPALPRLQISTSLPRSAHSLQPASGDEISTHVSVQLYNGETQQLVIKLENIGVEPLEKLEVTSKVLTSKEKLYGDFLSWKLEEALAQFPLQPGQVATLTVNIQVKLDFSCQENLLQDLSDDGISVSGFPLCSPFRQVVRPRVESKGANPPEGSKPGDPSHTKALEAILNFKYSGGPGHVEGYYRELSLGLRVEVEPSVFFTRVSTLPATSTRQCHLLLDVFNSTEHELSLSARGNEELILHAGECQRMAIQVDKFNFESFPESPGEKGQFATPKQLEEQRQEARGLEINSKLGIRWRIPSLKRTGEASVEGVLNQLALEHLQLAPLQWDVLVDGQPCDCEAAACQVGDPMRLEVRLTNRSPRSVGPFALTVVPFQDHQNGVHNYNLHSAVSFVGSSTFYLDAVQPAGQSACLGALLFLYTGDFFLHVRVHEDSTSKELPPSWFCLPSVHVRALEGQA
;
A
#
# COMPACT_ATOMS: atom_id res chain seq x y z
N MET A 1 9.13 -34.38 4.67
CA MET A 1 10.34 -34.81 3.93
C MET A 1 11.54 -34.43 4.79
N GLU A 2 12.12 -35.41 5.47
CA GLU A 2 13.28 -35.22 6.36
C GLU A 2 14.51 -34.88 5.52
N LEU A 3 15.32 -33.91 5.95
CA LEU A 3 16.65 -33.71 5.39
C LEU A 3 17.67 -33.27 6.45
N SER A 4 18.89 -33.68 6.14
CA SER A 4 20.17 -33.72 6.84
C SER A 4 20.46 -32.69 7.94
N CYS A 5 20.99 -33.21 9.04
CA CYS A 5 21.90 -32.52 9.93
C CYS A 5 23.22 -32.18 9.21
N ALA A 6 23.27 -31.07 8.48
CA ALA A 6 24.55 -30.38 8.32
C ALA A 6 25.02 -29.91 9.71
N GLU A 7 26.32 -29.85 9.96
CA GLU A 7 26.87 -29.31 11.21
C GLU A 7 26.42 -27.85 11.36
N ILE A 8 25.40 -27.63 12.18
CA ILE A 8 24.86 -26.29 12.42
C ILE A 8 25.92 -25.49 13.20
N PRO A 9 26.37 -24.33 12.72
CA PRO A 9 27.41 -23.54 13.37
C PRO A 9 27.00 -23.10 14.79
N VAL A 10 28.01 -22.95 15.66
CA VAL A 10 27.86 -22.56 17.06
C VAL A 10 28.51 -21.19 17.27
N TYR A 11 27.82 -20.31 17.98
CA TYR A 11 28.22 -18.92 18.23
C TYR A 11 28.13 -18.59 19.72
N ARG A 12 28.75 -17.49 20.17
CA ARG A 12 28.76 -17.03 21.57
C ARG A 12 28.40 -15.54 21.65
N ASP A 13 27.40 -15.19 22.44
CA ASP A 13 27.08 -13.77 22.72
C ASP A 13 28.21 -13.16 23.55
N HIS A 14 28.67 -11.97 23.17
CA HIS A 14 29.85 -11.32 23.76
C HIS A 14 29.63 -11.01 25.24
N THR A 15 30.16 -11.83 26.14
CA THR A 15 30.76 -11.51 27.46
C THR A 15 31.02 -12.80 28.23
N GLY A 16 32.24 -12.95 28.75
CA GLY A 16 32.57 -13.98 29.75
C GLY A 16 33.49 -15.08 29.24
N THR A 17 34.74 -15.01 29.65
CA THR A 17 35.72 -16.09 29.58
C THR A 17 35.31 -17.22 30.53
N CYS A 18 34.97 -18.39 30.00
CA CYS A 18 34.97 -19.64 30.76
C CYS A 18 35.91 -20.62 30.06
N SER A 19 36.98 -20.99 30.74
CA SER A 19 38.01 -21.91 30.24
C SER A 19 37.85 -23.26 30.93
N LEU A 20 37.39 -24.28 30.20
CA LEU A 20 37.59 -25.67 30.58
C LEU A 20 38.66 -26.27 29.66
N ALA A 21 39.88 -26.39 30.17
CA ALA A 21 41.01 -26.92 29.42
C ALA A 21 40.99 -28.46 29.44
N LEU A 22 40.52 -29.08 28.35
CA LEU A 22 40.73 -30.51 28.10
C LEU A 22 41.98 -30.69 27.25
N ARG A 23 43.05 -31.23 27.85
CA ARG A 23 44.23 -31.75 27.12
C ARG A 23 43.88 -33.14 26.61
N GLN A 24 43.35 -33.25 25.39
CA GLN A 24 43.33 -34.54 24.69
C GLN A 24 44.08 -34.41 23.34
N PRO A 25 45.08 -35.29 23.07
CA PRO A 25 46.01 -35.13 21.94
C PRO A 25 45.43 -35.60 20.59
N GLY A 26 44.12 -35.78 20.47
CA GLY A 26 43.48 -36.37 19.29
C GLY A 26 41.99 -36.65 19.49
N TYR A 27 41.31 -37.12 18.44
CA TYR A 27 39.96 -37.67 18.54
C TYR A 27 40.00 -39.20 18.38
N HIS A 28 39.21 -39.88 19.21
CA HIS A 28 38.96 -41.31 19.14
C HIS A 28 37.52 -41.50 18.65
N THR A 29 37.33 -42.15 17.50
CA THR A 29 36.00 -42.49 17.00
C THR A 29 35.88 -44.00 16.82
N THR A 30 34.71 -44.54 17.17
CA THR A 30 34.37 -45.95 16.98
C THR A 30 33.14 -46.04 16.10
N VAL A 31 33.29 -46.61 14.91
CA VAL A 31 32.18 -46.85 13.99
C VAL A 31 32.18 -48.34 13.63
N PHE A 32 31.07 -49.03 13.95
CA PHE A 32 30.90 -50.48 13.73
C PHE A 32 32.04 -51.36 14.29
N GLY A 33 32.59 -51.00 15.46
CA GLY A 33 33.67 -51.75 16.10
C GLY A 33 35.06 -51.53 15.50
N VAL A 34 35.19 -50.64 14.52
CA VAL A 34 36.47 -50.16 14.01
C VAL A 34 36.85 -48.89 14.75
N PHE A 35 38.01 -48.93 15.40
CA PHE A 35 38.60 -47.79 16.09
C PHE A 35 39.40 -46.95 15.09
N SER A 36 39.17 -45.64 15.10
CA SER A 36 40.02 -44.68 14.41
C SER A 36 40.52 -43.67 15.42
N ASP A 37 41.82 -43.77 15.71
CA ASP A 37 42.56 -42.85 16.55
C ASP A 37 43.30 -41.85 15.66
N CYS A 38 42.86 -40.59 15.66
CA CYS A 38 43.56 -39.53 14.98
C CYS A 38 44.24 -38.62 16.01
N LEU A 39 45.56 -38.72 16.11
CA LEU A 39 46.38 -37.84 16.94
C LEU A 39 46.64 -36.52 16.19
N LEU A 40 46.38 -35.38 16.84
CA LEU A 40 46.57 -34.04 16.26
C LEU A 40 48.00 -33.80 15.78
N ASP A 41 48.97 -34.47 16.41
CA ASP A 41 50.41 -34.38 16.11
C ASP A 41 50.76 -34.85 14.69
N ASN A 42 49.88 -35.60 14.02
CA ASN A 42 50.10 -36.15 12.68
C ASN A 42 49.52 -35.28 11.55
N LEU A 43 48.88 -34.15 11.87
CA LEU A 43 48.28 -33.26 10.86
C LEU A 43 49.34 -32.31 10.26
N PRO A 44 49.60 -32.35 8.94
CA PRO A 44 50.57 -31.49 8.30
C PRO A 44 50.10 -30.03 8.35
N GLY A 45 50.77 -29.21 9.15
CA GLY A 45 50.49 -27.76 9.29
C GLY A 45 50.34 -27.27 10.73
N ILE A 46 50.10 -28.17 11.69
CA ILE A 46 49.97 -27.81 13.11
C ILE A 46 51.36 -27.86 13.76
N LYS A 47 52.10 -26.74 13.70
CA LYS A 47 53.37 -26.58 14.42
C LYS A 47 53.07 -26.04 15.81
N ASN A 48 52.78 -26.91 16.78
CA ASN A 48 53.00 -26.66 18.22
C ASN A 48 52.58 -27.88 19.06
N ASN A 49 53.47 -28.34 19.95
CA ASN A 49 53.12 -29.26 21.03
C ASN A 49 52.19 -28.54 22.02
N GLY A 50 50.89 -28.75 21.90
CA GLY A 50 49.89 -28.26 22.86
C GLY A 50 48.79 -27.37 22.28
N SER A 51 48.06 -27.86 21.29
CA SER A 51 46.77 -27.26 20.90
C SER A 51 45.77 -27.39 22.05
N THR A 52 45.29 -26.27 22.58
CA THR A 52 44.15 -26.24 23.51
C THR A 52 42.86 -26.26 22.72
N VAL A 53 42.06 -27.31 22.88
CA VAL A 53 40.72 -27.41 22.30
C VAL A 53 39.73 -26.91 23.34
N GLU A 54 38.99 -25.84 23.03
CA GLU A 54 37.87 -25.38 23.84
C GLU A 54 36.65 -26.23 23.48
N VAL A 55 36.24 -27.10 24.41
CA VAL A 55 35.03 -27.91 24.23
C VAL A 55 33.84 -27.06 24.65
N ILE A 56 33.03 -26.68 23.68
CA ILE A 56 31.79 -25.94 23.93
C ILE A 56 30.79 -26.89 24.60
N PRO A 57 30.04 -26.44 25.63
CA PRO A 57 29.03 -27.27 26.26
C PRO A 57 27.93 -27.70 25.27
N ALA A 58 27.21 -28.76 25.63
CA ALA A 58 26.15 -29.30 24.78
C ALA A 58 25.05 -28.25 24.53
N LEU A 59 24.58 -28.20 23.28
CA LEU A 59 23.48 -27.37 22.82
C LEU A 59 22.43 -28.25 22.14
N PRO A 60 21.14 -27.85 22.17
CA PRO A 60 20.09 -28.55 21.43
C PRO A 60 20.42 -28.61 19.94
N ARG A 61 19.82 -29.58 19.24
CA ARG A 61 19.96 -29.75 17.79
C ARG A 61 18.57 -29.74 17.17
N LEU A 62 18.34 -28.81 16.25
CA LEU A 62 17.06 -28.69 15.57
C LEU A 62 17.09 -29.24 14.16
N GLN A 63 16.01 -29.91 13.79
CA GLN A 63 15.67 -30.24 12.41
C GLN A 63 14.45 -29.43 11.98
N ILE A 64 14.51 -28.84 10.78
CA ILE A 64 13.40 -28.07 10.21
C ILE A 64 12.66 -28.88 9.16
N SER A 65 11.33 -28.84 9.21
CA SER A 65 10.47 -29.23 8.09
C SER A 65 9.38 -28.20 7.85
N THR A 66 8.91 -28.10 6.61
CA THR A 66 8.01 -27.04 6.15
C THR A 66 6.80 -27.60 5.42
N SER A 67 5.69 -26.85 5.39
CA SER A 67 4.51 -27.19 4.56
C SER A 67 4.72 -26.94 3.07
N LEU A 68 5.67 -26.07 2.69
CA LEU A 68 5.97 -25.72 1.30
C LEU A 68 6.96 -26.69 0.63
N PRO A 69 6.89 -26.86 -0.71
CA PRO A 69 7.84 -27.69 -1.45
C PRO A 69 9.24 -27.09 -1.46
N ARG A 70 10.25 -27.94 -1.66
CA ARG A 70 11.65 -27.50 -1.75
C ARG A 70 11.92 -26.75 -3.04
N SER A 71 12.72 -25.71 -2.93
CA SER A 71 13.26 -24.97 -4.07
C SER A 71 14.60 -25.56 -4.50
N ALA A 72 14.80 -25.71 -5.81
CA ALA A 72 16.10 -26.04 -6.40
C ALA A 72 17.04 -24.83 -6.49
N HIS A 73 16.51 -23.61 -6.30
CA HIS A 73 17.29 -22.39 -6.29
C HIS A 73 17.89 -22.16 -4.90
N SER A 74 19.23 -22.25 -4.84
CA SER A 74 20.00 -21.87 -3.65
C SER A 74 20.05 -20.35 -3.55
N LEU A 75 19.60 -19.84 -2.40
CA LEU A 75 19.73 -18.44 -2.02
C LEU A 75 21.02 -18.29 -1.24
N GLN A 76 21.93 -17.44 -1.74
CA GLN A 76 23.14 -17.10 -1.00
C GLN A 76 22.95 -15.76 -0.27
N PRO A 77 23.00 -15.74 1.07
CA PRO A 77 23.11 -14.48 1.81
C PRO A 77 24.42 -13.79 1.45
N ALA A 78 24.43 -12.46 1.57
CA ALA A 78 25.63 -11.64 1.33
C ALA A 78 26.84 -12.00 2.22
N SER A 79 26.65 -12.79 3.29
CA SER A 79 27.72 -13.31 4.15
C SER A 79 28.49 -14.49 3.56
N GLY A 80 27.99 -15.11 2.48
CA GLY A 80 28.64 -16.28 1.84
C GLY A 80 28.33 -17.63 2.50
N ASP A 81 27.51 -17.67 3.56
CA ASP A 81 27.09 -18.93 4.18
C ASP A 81 26.03 -19.64 3.32
N GLU A 82 26.29 -20.89 2.93
CA GLU A 82 25.30 -21.69 2.20
C GLU A 82 24.12 -22.07 3.11
N ILE A 83 22.91 -21.68 2.69
CA ILE A 83 21.68 -22.10 3.36
C ILE A 83 21.35 -23.52 2.91
N SER A 84 21.12 -24.42 3.86
CA SER A 84 20.89 -25.83 3.56
C SER A 84 19.46 -26.14 3.12
N THR A 85 18.49 -25.27 3.45
CA THR A 85 17.07 -25.50 3.20
C THR A 85 16.43 -24.33 2.49
N HIS A 86 15.87 -24.59 1.31
CA HIS A 86 15.13 -23.63 0.51
C HIS A 86 13.74 -24.15 0.19
N VAL A 87 12.74 -23.29 0.29
CA VAL A 87 11.36 -23.55 -0.13
C VAL A 87 10.91 -22.55 -1.16
N SER A 88 9.99 -22.97 -2.04
CA SER A 88 9.36 -22.08 -3.01
C SER A 88 7.84 -22.18 -3.00
N VAL A 89 7.20 -21.08 -3.37
CA VAL A 89 5.74 -21.02 -3.57
C VAL A 89 5.41 -20.04 -4.67
N GLN A 90 4.35 -20.30 -5.41
CA GLN A 90 3.82 -19.41 -6.44
C GLN A 90 2.51 -18.79 -5.96
N LEU A 91 2.44 -17.46 -5.94
CA LEU A 91 1.32 -16.69 -5.45
C LEU A 91 0.91 -15.62 -6.47
N TYR A 92 -0.37 -15.27 -6.49
CA TYR A 92 -0.83 -14.08 -7.20
C TYR A 92 -0.55 -12.81 -6.38
N ASN A 93 -0.34 -11.68 -7.05
CA ASN A 93 -0.16 -10.41 -6.36
C ASN A 93 -1.40 -10.08 -5.50
N GLY A 94 -1.19 -9.78 -4.22
CA GLY A 94 -2.24 -9.59 -3.22
C GLY A 94 -2.61 -10.84 -2.42
N GLU A 95 -2.14 -12.02 -2.82
CA GLU A 95 -2.44 -13.29 -2.15
C GLU A 95 -1.67 -13.41 -0.82
N THR A 96 -2.29 -14.08 0.15
CA THR A 96 -1.65 -14.43 1.43
C THR A 96 -1.65 -15.93 1.62
N GLN A 97 -0.49 -16.50 1.94
CA GLN A 97 -0.29 -17.93 2.15
C GLN A 97 0.42 -18.19 3.48
N GLN A 98 -0.05 -19.18 4.22
CA GLN A 98 0.61 -19.63 5.44
C GLN A 98 1.68 -20.67 5.14
N LEU A 99 2.88 -20.45 5.68
CA LEU A 99 4.00 -21.39 5.76
C LEU A 99 4.06 -21.93 7.19
N VAL A 100 3.84 -23.22 7.36
CA VAL A 100 3.99 -23.92 8.63
C VAL A 100 5.39 -24.49 8.72
N ILE A 101 6.14 -24.07 9.74
CA ILE A 101 7.51 -24.51 10.03
C ILE A 101 7.48 -25.35 11.30
N LYS A 102 7.97 -26.58 11.21
CA LYS A 102 8.10 -27.50 12.33
C LYS A 102 9.57 -27.60 12.73
N LEU A 103 9.84 -27.32 14.00
CA LEU A 103 11.14 -27.38 14.64
C LEU A 103 11.18 -28.60 15.54
N GLU A 104 11.89 -29.64 15.14
CA GLU A 104 12.06 -30.87 15.93
C GLU A 104 13.38 -30.86 16.69
N ASN A 105 13.33 -31.08 18.01
CA ASN A 105 14.54 -31.24 18.81
C ASN A 105 15.06 -32.68 18.69
N ILE A 106 16.02 -32.88 17.79
CA ILE A 106 16.71 -34.16 17.59
C ILE A 106 17.97 -34.29 18.48
N GLY A 107 18.22 -33.30 19.34
CA GLY A 107 19.32 -33.30 20.30
C GLY A 107 18.97 -34.01 21.61
N VAL A 108 19.91 -33.97 22.55
CA VAL A 108 19.72 -34.50 23.91
C VAL A 108 19.44 -33.41 24.94
N GLU A 109 19.79 -32.17 24.62
CA GLU A 109 19.53 -31.00 25.47
C GLU A 109 18.16 -30.40 25.15
N PRO A 110 17.41 -29.88 26.14
CA PRO A 110 16.18 -29.16 25.90
C PRO A 110 16.45 -27.84 25.17
N LEU A 111 15.49 -27.40 24.36
CA LEU A 111 15.51 -26.07 23.74
C LEU A 111 14.77 -25.08 24.63
N GLU A 112 15.45 -24.03 25.08
CA GLU A 112 14.88 -23.08 26.05
C GLU A 112 14.59 -21.71 25.43
N LYS A 113 15.43 -21.28 24.49
CA LYS A 113 15.31 -19.97 23.84
C LYS A 113 15.29 -20.11 22.33
N LEU A 114 14.36 -19.41 21.69
CA LEU A 114 14.26 -19.27 20.23
C LEU A 114 14.01 -17.80 19.88
N GLU A 115 14.80 -17.29 18.95
CA GLU A 115 14.63 -15.98 18.32
C GLU A 115 14.52 -16.21 16.80
N VAL A 116 13.56 -15.54 16.18
CA VAL A 116 13.32 -15.65 14.73
C VAL A 116 13.44 -14.26 14.12
N THR A 117 14.26 -14.15 13.08
CA THR A 117 14.41 -12.92 12.30
C THR A 117 14.20 -13.22 10.83
N SER A 118 13.83 -12.22 10.03
CA SER A 118 13.76 -12.34 8.58
C SER A 118 14.59 -11.28 7.90
N LYS A 119 15.25 -11.63 6.80
CA LYS A 119 15.91 -10.70 5.89
C LYS A 119 15.38 -10.89 4.49
N VAL A 120 14.71 -9.87 3.95
CA VAL A 120 14.32 -9.83 2.54
C VAL A 120 15.58 -9.56 1.71
N LEU A 121 15.83 -10.41 0.72
CA LEU A 121 16.91 -10.21 -0.23
C LEU A 121 16.44 -9.17 -1.25
N THR A 122 17.29 -8.17 -1.51
CA THR A 122 16.97 -6.96 -2.30
C THR A 122 16.12 -7.27 -3.52
N SER A 123 14.87 -6.83 -3.48
CA SER A 123 13.98 -6.83 -4.63
C SER A 123 14.03 -5.45 -5.29
N LYS A 124 14.05 -5.38 -6.62
CA LYS A 124 13.89 -4.11 -7.35
C LYS A 124 12.47 -3.53 -7.21
N GLU A 125 11.57 -4.32 -6.64
CA GLU A 125 10.15 -4.04 -6.56
C GLU A 125 9.81 -3.30 -5.27
N LYS A 126 8.88 -2.35 -5.38
CA LYS A 126 8.29 -1.70 -4.21
C LYS A 126 7.28 -2.66 -3.58
N LEU A 127 7.57 -3.08 -2.35
CA LEU A 127 6.66 -3.85 -1.51
C LEU A 127 5.80 -2.90 -0.69
N TYR A 128 4.50 -3.16 -0.61
CA TYR A 128 3.57 -2.45 0.24
C TYR A 128 3.21 -3.32 1.44
N GLY A 129 3.51 -2.87 2.67
CA GLY A 129 3.29 -3.64 3.90
C GLY A 129 4.32 -4.74 4.15
N ASP A 130 4.04 -5.59 5.13
CA ASP A 130 4.96 -6.63 5.58
C ASP A 130 4.90 -7.87 4.68
N PHE A 131 6.03 -8.24 4.06
CA PHE A 131 6.12 -9.44 3.23
C PHE A 131 5.99 -10.74 4.05
N LEU A 132 6.58 -10.77 5.24
CA LEU A 132 6.54 -11.89 6.18
C LEU A 132 6.11 -11.40 7.55
N SER A 133 5.13 -12.07 8.15
CA SER A 133 4.71 -11.81 9.53
C SER A 133 4.47 -13.11 10.29
N TRP A 134 4.80 -13.14 11.58
CA TRP A 134 4.58 -14.28 12.45
C TRP A 134 4.35 -13.84 13.89
N LYS A 135 3.75 -14.72 14.68
CA LYS A 135 3.59 -14.58 16.13
C LYS A 135 4.39 -15.68 16.81
N LEU A 136 5.31 -15.30 17.67
CA LEU A 136 6.25 -16.24 18.28
C LEU A 136 5.68 -16.85 19.59
N GLU A 137 4.65 -16.23 20.16
CA GLU A 137 4.04 -16.63 21.43
C GLU A 137 3.52 -18.07 21.41
N GLU A 138 2.86 -18.47 20.33
CA GLU A 138 2.31 -19.83 20.16
C GLU A 138 3.41 -20.89 20.06
N ALA A 139 4.53 -20.55 19.42
CA ALA A 139 5.69 -21.43 19.34
C ALA A 139 6.38 -21.55 20.71
N LEU A 140 6.60 -20.42 21.40
CA LEU A 140 7.25 -20.37 22.71
C LEU A 140 6.42 -21.01 23.83
N ALA A 141 5.09 -21.08 23.69
CA ALA A 141 4.24 -21.80 24.63
C ALA A 141 4.56 -23.32 24.68
N GLN A 142 5.26 -23.86 23.68
CA GLN A 142 5.70 -25.25 23.63
C GLN A 142 7.09 -25.47 24.27
N PHE A 143 7.71 -24.41 24.82
CA PHE A 143 9.05 -24.44 25.38
C PHE A 143 9.03 -24.62 26.91
N PRO A 144 10.04 -25.25 27.51
CA PRO A 144 11.24 -25.80 26.87
C PRO A 144 10.96 -27.08 26.05
N LEU A 145 11.42 -27.11 24.80
CA LEU A 145 11.16 -28.21 23.88
C LEU A 145 12.09 -29.38 24.20
N GLN A 146 11.53 -30.46 24.74
CA GLN A 146 12.30 -31.64 25.16
C GLN A 146 12.84 -32.42 23.94
N PRO A 147 13.88 -33.25 24.12
CA PRO A 147 14.34 -34.18 23.10
C PRO A 147 13.18 -35.00 22.49
N GLY A 148 13.14 -35.05 21.16
CA GLY A 148 12.10 -35.70 20.36
C GLY A 148 10.79 -34.93 20.22
N GLN A 149 10.64 -33.75 20.84
CA GLN A 149 9.44 -32.93 20.69
C GLN A 149 9.53 -31.98 19.48
N VAL A 150 8.37 -31.57 18.98
CA VAL A 150 8.24 -30.69 17.82
C VAL A 150 7.48 -29.42 18.21
N ALA A 151 8.08 -28.26 17.95
CA ALA A 151 7.41 -26.97 18.02
C ALA A 151 6.94 -26.53 16.64
N THR A 152 5.77 -25.89 16.56
CA THR A 152 5.23 -25.34 15.30
C THR A 152 5.23 -23.81 15.32
N LEU A 153 5.79 -23.21 14.25
CA LEU A 153 5.74 -21.78 13.96
C LEU A 153 4.99 -21.56 12.64
N THR A 154 4.01 -20.67 12.64
CA THR A 154 3.27 -20.28 11.44
C THR A 154 3.74 -18.90 10.97
N VAL A 155 4.22 -18.84 9.73
CA VAL A 155 4.65 -17.61 9.06
C VAL A 155 3.63 -17.27 7.96
N ASN A 156 3.05 -16.07 8.00
CA ASN A 156 2.20 -15.56 6.93
C ASN A 156 3.08 -14.89 5.87
N ILE A 157 2.95 -15.35 4.63
CA ILE A 157 3.58 -14.78 3.44
C ILE A 157 2.52 -13.96 2.73
N GLN A 158 2.68 -12.64 2.67
CA GLN A 158 1.76 -11.76 1.96
C GLN A 158 2.49 -11.04 0.84
N VAL A 159 2.06 -11.29 -0.40
CA VAL A 159 2.63 -10.61 -1.57
C VAL A 159 1.77 -9.40 -1.87
N LYS A 160 2.35 -8.21 -1.82
CA LYS A 160 1.65 -6.96 -2.16
C LYS A 160 2.62 -6.04 -2.89
N LEU A 161 2.82 -6.32 -4.17
CA LEU A 161 3.57 -5.49 -5.11
C LEU A 161 2.69 -4.34 -5.60
N ASP A 162 3.27 -3.47 -6.42
CA ASP A 162 2.51 -2.43 -7.09
C ASP A 162 1.46 -3.01 -8.06
N PHE A 163 0.22 -2.52 -7.92
CA PHE A 163 -0.91 -2.85 -8.78
C PHE A 163 -1.11 -1.80 -9.90
N SER A 164 -0.28 -0.77 -9.97
CA SER A 164 -0.29 0.18 -11.09
C SER A 164 0.19 -0.50 -12.38
N CYS A 165 -0.50 -0.24 -13.48
CA CYS A 165 -0.09 -0.74 -14.79
C CYS A 165 1.08 0.10 -15.33
N GLN A 166 2.22 -0.53 -15.64
CA GLN A 166 3.28 0.15 -16.37
C GLN A 166 2.93 0.26 -17.87
N GLU A 167 3.26 1.39 -18.50
CA GLU A 167 2.85 1.74 -19.87
C GLU A 167 3.16 0.66 -20.93
N ASN A 168 4.21 -0.14 -20.73
CA ASN A 168 4.59 -1.21 -21.65
C ASN A 168 3.50 -2.28 -21.81
N LEU A 169 2.71 -2.56 -20.76
CA LEU A 169 1.61 -3.54 -20.80
C LEU A 169 0.39 -3.03 -21.60
N LEU A 170 0.24 -1.70 -21.71
CA LEU A 170 -0.84 -1.09 -22.49
C LEU A 170 -0.58 -1.16 -23.99
N GLN A 171 0.68 -1.31 -24.40
CA GLN A 171 1.07 -1.34 -25.81
C GLN A 171 0.66 -2.67 -26.47
N ASP A 172 0.76 -3.79 -25.73
CA ASP A 172 0.31 -5.10 -26.20
C ASP A 172 -1.24 -5.18 -26.26
N LEU A 173 -1.96 -4.52 -25.34
CA LEU A 173 -3.42 -4.41 -25.38
C LEU A 173 -3.93 -3.56 -26.56
N SER A 174 -3.07 -2.76 -27.19
CA SER A 174 -3.43 -1.93 -28.34
C SER A 174 -3.25 -2.61 -29.68
N ASP A 175 -2.59 -3.78 -29.74
CA ASP A 175 -2.29 -4.51 -30.98
C ASP A 175 -3.37 -5.55 -31.33
N ASP A 176 -4.14 -6.00 -30.33
CA ASP A 176 -5.39 -6.71 -30.57
C ASP A 176 -6.46 -5.71 -30.99
N GLY A 177 -6.71 -5.60 -32.29
CA GLY A 177 -7.63 -4.66 -32.95
C GLY A 177 -9.11 -4.71 -32.57
N ILE A 178 -9.43 -4.90 -31.29
CA ILE A 178 -10.74 -4.69 -30.70
C ILE A 178 -10.82 -3.21 -30.33
N SER A 179 -11.28 -2.42 -31.29
CA SER A 179 -11.79 -1.09 -31.03
C SER A 179 -12.97 -1.20 -30.07
N VAL A 180 -12.73 -0.99 -28.77
CA VAL A 180 -13.80 -0.66 -27.83
C VAL A 180 -14.40 0.65 -28.33
N SER A 181 -15.64 0.57 -28.77
CA SER A 181 -16.41 1.71 -29.23
C SER A 181 -16.42 2.81 -28.16
N GLY A 182 -15.71 3.89 -28.47
CA GLY A 182 -16.01 5.24 -28.00
C GLY A 182 -15.31 5.66 -26.71
N PHE A 183 -13.98 5.81 -26.73
CA PHE A 183 -13.30 7.08 -26.40
C PHE A 183 -11.81 6.93 -26.78
N PRO A 184 -11.31 7.65 -27.80
CA PRO A 184 -9.88 7.64 -28.12
C PRO A 184 -9.10 8.27 -26.96
N LEU A 185 -7.98 7.65 -26.60
CA LEU A 185 -6.94 8.26 -25.77
C LEU A 185 -6.34 9.47 -26.52
N CYS A 186 -7.04 10.61 -26.51
CA CYS A 186 -6.53 11.86 -27.04
C CYS A 186 -5.72 12.59 -25.95
N SER A 187 -4.40 12.40 -25.98
CA SER A 187 -3.46 13.46 -25.61
C SER A 187 -3.41 14.48 -26.76
N PRO A 188 -3.64 15.79 -26.53
CA PRO A 188 -3.66 16.75 -27.60
C PRO A 188 -2.28 17.38 -27.81
N PHE A 189 -1.18 16.64 -28.04
CA PHE A 189 0.06 17.29 -28.49
C PHE A 189 0.99 16.41 -29.35
N ARG A 190 1.31 16.98 -30.53
CA ARG A 190 2.29 16.61 -31.58
C ARG A 190 1.95 15.43 -32.51
N GLN A 191 1.33 15.79 -33.64
CA GLN A 191 1.58 15.14 -34.93
C GLN A 191 3.06 15.26 -35.31
N VAL A 192 3.75 14.13 -35.51
CA VAL A 192 4.82 14.03 -36.51
C VAL A 192 4.66 12.69 -37.23
N VAL A 193 4.24 12.79 -38.49
CA VAL A 193 4.16 11.72 -39.47
C VAL A 193 5.55 11.12 -39.72
N ARG A 194 5.67 9.79 -39.71
CA ARG A 194 6.72 9.09 -40.47
C ARG A 194 6.10 7.95 -41.31
N PRO A 195 6.56 7.73 -42.55
CA PRO A 195 5.91 6.81 -43.48
C PRO A 195 6.33 5.35 -43.24
N ARG A 196 5.39 4.44 -43.43
CA ARG A 196 5.54 2.98 -43.43
C ARG A 196 6.30 2.55 -44.69
N VAL A 197 7.36 1.75 -44.55
CA VAL A 197 8.00 1.01 -45.66
C VAL A 197 7.66 -0.46 -45.51
N GLU A 198 7.16 -1.05 -46.60
CA GLU A 198 6.72 -2.43 -46.75
C GLU A 198 7.86 -3.46 -46.67
N SER A 199 7.48 -4.68 -46.28
CA SER A 199 8.31 -5.85 -46.02
C SER A 199 9.05 -6.42 -47.24
N LYS A 200 10.19 -7.10 -46.99
CA LYS A 200 10.57 -8.35 -47.67
C LYS A 200 11.29 -9.30 -46.72
N GLY A 201 10.92 -10.58 -46.78
CA GLY A 201 11.38 -11.64 -45.88
C GLY A 201 12.68 -12.34 -46.28
N ALA A 202 13.24 -13.06 -45.32
CA ALA A 202 14.18 -14.17 -45.49
C ALA A 202 14.24 -14.97 -44.17
N ASN A 203 13.96 -16.28 -44.23
CA ASN A 203 14.34 -17.24 -43.15
C ASN A 203 15.86 -17.49 -43.22
N PRO A 204 16.58 -17.63 -42.08
CA PRO A 204 16.85 -18.97 -41.48
C PRO A 204 17.12 -18.91 -39.94
N PRO A 205 17.78 -19.91 -39.31
CA PRO A 205 17.35 -21.26 -38.96
C PRO A 205 17.01 -21.42 -37.45
N GLU A 206 16.47 -22.58 -37.06
CA GLU A 206 16.18 -22.96 -35.67
C GLU A 206 17.42 -22.80 -34.75
N GLY A 207 17.26 -22.02 -33.69
CA GLY A 207 18.28 -21.81 -32.67
C GLY A 207 17.82 -20.77 -31.66
N SER A 208 17.23 -21.25 -30.55
CA SER A 208 17.06 -20.57 -29.26
C SER A 208 16.79 -19.06 -29.31
N LYS A 209 15.53 -18.63 -29.24
CA LYS A 209 15.19 -17.24 -28.91
C LYS A 209 15.60 -16.94 -27.46
N PRO A 210 16.49 -15.98 -27.19
CA PRO A 210 16.66 -15.37 -25.88
C PRO A 210 15.70 -14.18 -25.78
N GLY A 211 14.81 -14.19 -24.79
CA GLY A 211 13.90 -13.07 -24.53
C GLY A 211 12.43 -13.43 -24.77
N ASP A 212 11.93 -14.36 -23.96
CA ASP A 212 10.56 -14.25 -23.48
C ASP A 212 10.69 -13.65 -22.07
N PRO A 213 10.33 -12.39 -21.81
CA PRO A 213 10.36 -11.86 -20.47
C PRO A 213 9.27 -12.58 -19.69
N SER A 214 9.62 -13.60 -18.89
CA SER A 214 8.69 -14.15 -17.92
C SER A 214 8.21 -12.99 -17.04
N HIS A 215 6.93 -12.61 -17.17
CA HIS A 215 6.32 -11.52 -16.40
C HIS A 215 6.26 -11.83 -14.89
N THR A 216 6.65 -13.05 -14.50
CA THR A 216 6.75 -13.53 -13.14
C THR A 216 7.90 -12.84 -12.40
N LYS A 217 7.55 -12.10 -11.35
CA LYS A 217 8.52 -11.48 -10.43
C LYS A 217 8.89 -12.48 -9.34
N ALA A 218 10.08 -12.38 -8.77
CA ALA A 218 10.49 -13.24 -7.65
C ALA A 218 10.83 -12.38 -6.43
N LEU A 219 10.27 -12.75 -5.28
CA LEU A 219 10.62 -12.20 -3.97
C LEU A 219 11.35 -13.27 -3.18
N GLU A 220 12.47 -12.89 -2.57
CA GLU A 220 13.31 -13.82 -1.84
C GLU A 220 13.55 -13.31 -0.42
N ALA A 221 13.49 -14.20 0.56
CA ALA A 221 13.75 -13.88 1.94
C ALA A 221 14.43 -15.06 2.64
N ILE A 222 15.14 -14.75 3.73
CA ILE A 222 15.78 -15.73 4.60
C ILE A 222 15.21 -15.55 6.00
N LEU A 223 14.67 -16.64 6.56
CA LEU A 223 14.30 -16.71 7.97
C LEU A 223 15.47 -17.31 8.75
N ASN A 224 15.96 -16.61 9.77
CA ASN A 224 17.02 -17.11 10.66
C ASN A 224 16.44 -17.44 12.02
N PHE A 225 16.83 -18.61 12.54
CA PHE A 225 16.41 -19.17 13.80
C PHE A 225 17.64 -19.24 14.71
N LYS A 226 17.75 -18.30 15.65
CA LYS A 226 18.78 -18.32 16.70
C LYS A 226 18.22 -19.04 17.91
N TYR A 227 18.91 -20.07 18.40
CA TYR A 227 18.37 -20.90 19.47
C TYR A 227 19.42 -21.47 20.41
N SER A 228 19.00 -21.74 21.65
CA SER A 228 19.88 -22.27 22.70
C SER A 228 19.07 -22.99 23.79
N GLY A 229 19.76 -23.78 24.60
CA GLY A 229 19.24 -24.41 25.82
C GLY A 229 20.32 -25.25 26.50
N GLY A 230 20.04 -25.77 27.69
CA GLY A 230 20.97 -26.60 28.43
C GLY A 230 22.26 -25.87 28.86
N PRO A 231 23.36 -26.61 29.11
CA PRO A 231 24.62 -26.03 29.59
C PRO A 231 25.22 -24.96 28.66
N GLY A 232 25.08 -25.13 27.34
CA GLY A 232 25.59 -24.16 26.37
C GLY A 232 24.89 -22.81 26.46
N HIS A 233 23.59 -22.79 26.76
CA HIS A 233 22.85 -21.55 26.97
C HIS A 233 23.38 -20.75 28.16
N VAL A 234 23.68 -21.42 29.27
CA VAL A 234 24.21 -20.79 30.50
C VAL A 234 25.56 -20.11 30.23
N GLU A 235 26.39 -20.69 29.36
CA GLU A 235 27.68 -20.13 28.96
C GLU A 235 27.60 -19.11 27.81
N GLY A 236 26.38 -18.77 27.37
CA GLY A 236 26.11 -17.76 26.35
C GLY A 236 26.26 -18.26 24.91
N TYR A 237 26.30 -19.57 24.68
CA TYR A 237 26.36 -20.14 23.34
C TYR A 237 24.98 -20.37 22.73
N TYR A 238 24.92 -20.30 21.41
CA TYR A 238 23.73 -20.57 20.62
C TYR A 238 24.06 -21.20 19.27
N ARG A 239 23.05 -21.78 18.63
CA ARG A 239 23.10 -22.23 17.24
C ARG A 239 22.21 -21.35 16.38
N GLU A 240 22.54 -21.27 15.10
CA GLU A 240 21.73 -20.54 14.12
C GLU A 240 21.42 -21.44 12.93
N LEU A 241 20.16 -21.43 12.49
CA LEU A 241 19.72 -22.14 11.30
C LEU A 241 18.95 -21.19 10.40
N SER A 242 19.15 -21.29 9.09
CA SER A 242 18.49 -20.43 8.10
C SER A 242 17.58 -21.23 7.17
N LEU A 243 16.42 -20.66 6.83
CA LEU A 243 15.48 -21.17 5.83
C LEU A 243 15.32 -20.12 4.74
N GLY A 244 15.71 -20.47 3.51
CA GLY A 244 15.46 -19.64 2.34
C GLY A 244 14.04 -19.82 1.81
N LEU A 245 13.38 -18.72 1.50
CA LEU A 245 12.05 -18.66 0.92
C LEU A 245 12.12 -17.89 -0.41
N ARG A 246 11.65 -18.52 -1.48
CA ARG A 246 11.43 -17.86 -2.78
C ARG A 246 9.94 -17.86 -3.12
N VAL A 247 9.41 -16.70 -3.46
CA VAL A 247 8.02 -16.52 -3.85
C VAL A 247 7.98 -16.04 -5.28
N GLU A 248 7.40 -16.85 -6.17
CA GLU A 248 7.15 -16.47 -7.55
C GLU A 248 5.78 -15.79 -7.62
N VAL A 249 5.79 -14.54 -8.08
CA VAL A 249 4.63 -13.67 -8.07
C VAL A 249 4.07 -13.56 -9.48
N GLU A 250 2.85 -14.04 -9.65
CA GLU A 250 2.04 -13.81 -10.85
C GLU A 250 1.18 -12.55 -10.69
N PRO A 251 0.95 -11.78 -11.77
CA PRO A 251 0.03 -10.65 -11.73
C PRO A 251 -1.41 -11.14 -11.51
N SER A 252 -2.21 -10.37 -10.77
CA SER A 252 -3.63 -10.65 -10.54
C SER A 252 -4.49 -9.60 -11.27
N VAL A 253 -4.62 -8.43 -10.66
CA VAL A 253 -5.32 -7.27 -11.21
C VAL A 253 -4.34 -6.12 -11.40
N PHE A 254 -4.63 -5.25 -12.37
CA PHE A 254 -3.97 -3.97 -12.52
C PHE A 254 -4.97 -2.83 -12.48
N PHE A 255 -4.59 -1.72 -11.84
CA PHE A 255 -5.27 -0.45 -11.95
C PHE A 255 -4.59 0.37 -13.05
N THR A 256 -5.26 0.51 -14.18
CA THR A 256 -4.74 1.22 -15.36
C THR A 256 -4.97 2.72 -15.30
N ARG A 257 -6.01 3.14 -14.56
CA ARG A 257 -6.35 4.56 -14.34
C ARG A 257 -7.08 4.75 -13.02
N VAL A 258 -6.81 5.90 -12.41
CA VAL A 258 -7.57 6.42 -11.27
C VAL A 258 -8.14 7.80 -11.59
N SER A 259 -9.38 8.04 -11.19
CA SER A 259 -10.02 9.36 -11.23
C SER A 259 -11.08 9.47 -10.14
N THR A 260 -11.66 10.65 -9.94
CA THR A 260 -12.67 10.88 -8.90
C THR A 260 -13.85 11.67 -9.47
N LEU A 261 -15.06 11.36 -9.03
CA LEU A 261 -16.26 12.18 -9.29
C LEU A 261 -16.85 12.69 -7.98
N PRO A 262 -17.41 13.92 -7.96
CA PRO A 262 -18.13 14.41 -6.80
C PRO A 262 -19.34 13.52 -6.49
N ALA A 263 -19.68 13.39 -5.20
CA ALA A 263 -20.95 12.83 -4.76
C ALA A 263 -21.94 13.97 -4.44
N THR A 264 -23.17 13.62 -4.07
CA THR A 264 -24.18 14.59 -3.61
C THR A 264 -23.74 15.30 -2.34
N SER A 265 -23.03 14.60 -1.44
CA SER A 265 -22.45 15.18 -0.23
C SER A 265 -21.04 15.71 -0.49
N THR A 266 -20.74 16.89 0.04
CA THR A 266 -19.38 17.48 0.00
C THR A 266 -18.33 16.67 0.77
N ARG A 267 -18.79 15.74 1.62
CA ARG A 267 -17.97 14.81 2.42
C ARG A 267 -17.67 13.50 1.70
N GLN A 268 -18.28 13.27 0.54
CA GLN A 268 -18.14 12.02 -0.19
C GLN A 268 -17.69 12.29 -1.63
N CYS A 269 -17.08 11.29 -2.23
CA CYS A 269 -16.80 11.25 -3.66
C CYS A 269 -16.81 9.80 -4.14
N HIS A 270 -16.88 9.63 -5.46
CA HIS A 270 -16.72 8.33 -6.10
C HIS A 270 -15.27 8.21 -6.60
N LEU A 271 -14.52 7.26 -6.06
CA LEU A 271 -13.23 6.84 -6.60
C LEU A 271 -13.48 5.90 -7.78
N LEU A 272 -13.02 6.28 -8.96
CA LEU A 272 -13.13 5.50 -10.19
C LEU A 272 -11.80 4.82 -10.48
N LEU A 273 -11.83 3.50 -10.64
CA LEU A 273 -10.68 2.66 -10.94
C LEU A 273 -10.95 1.89 -12.24
N ASP A 274 -10.09 2.02 -13.23
CA ASP A 274 -10.13 1.16 -14.42
C ASP A 274 -9.32 -0.11 -14.09
N VAL A 275 -10.03 -1.21 -13.86
CA VAL A 275 -9.50 -2.48 -13.37
C VAL A 275 -9.33 -3.44 -14.53
N PHE A 276 -8.11 -3.93 -14.72
CA PHE A 276 -7.76 -4.95 -15.71
C PHE A 276 -7.47 -6.30 -15.04
N ASN A 277 -8.06 -7.38 -15.55
CA ASN A 277 -7.78 -8.75 -15.13
C ASN A 277 -6.59 -9.31 -15.92
N SER A 278 -5.45 -9.50 -15.24
CA SER A 278 -4.22 -10.03 -15.84
C SER A 278 -4.12 -11.55 -15.80
N THR A 279 -5.15 -12.23 -15.31
CA THR A 279 -5.17 -13.70 -15.21
C THR A 279 -5.90 -14.32 -16.40
N GLU A 280 -5.64 -15.60 -16.65
CA GLU A 280 -6.37 -16.40 -17.66
C GLU A 280 -7.73 -16.92 -17.14
N HIS A 281 -8.12 -16.51 -15.92
CA HIS A 281 -9.33 -16.99 -15.26
C HIS A 281 -10.34 -15.85 -15.06
N GLU A 282 -11.60 -16.23 -14.86
CA GLU A 282 -12.59 -15.28 -14.35
C GLU A 282 -12.18 -14.84 -12.94
N LEU A 283 -12.18 -13.51 -12.75
CA LEU A 283 -11.80 -12.87 -11.51
C LEU A 283 -12.98 -12.03 -11.03
N SER A 284 -13.35 -12.20 -9.76
CA SER A 284 -14.33 -11.33 -9.12
C SER A 284 -13.63 -10.35 -8.19
N LEU A 285 -14.02 -9.08 -8.25
CA LEU A 285 -13.47 -7.99 -7.46
C LEU A 285 -14.58 -7.37 -6.61
N SER A 286 -14.30 -7.18 -5.32
CA SER A 286 -15.22 -6.56 -4.37
C SER A 286 -14.51 -5.46 -3.60
N ALA A 287 -15.23 -4.39 -3.29
CA ALA A 287 -14.78 -3.34 -2.37
C ALA A 287 -15.80 -3.20 -1.25
N ARG A 288 -15.38 -2.66 -0.10
CA ARG A 288 -16.26 -2.50 1.06
C ARG A 288 -17.49 -1.67 0.70
N GLY A 289 -18.68 -2.28 0.77
CA GLY A 289 -19.95 -1.59 0.55
C GLY A 289 -20.38 -1.45 -0.93
N ASN A 290 -19.69 -2.09 -1.88
CA ASN A 290 -20.07 -2.12 -3.29
C ASN A 290 -20.48 -3.51 -3.77
N GLU A 291 -21.18 -3.55 -4.91
CA GLU A 291 -21.45 -4.78 -5.66
C GLU A 291 -20.15 -5.41 -6.20
N GLU A 292 -20.20 -6.72 -6.40
CA GLU A 292 -19.09 -7.49 -6.94
C GLU A 292 -18.97 -7.27 -8.45
N LEU A 293 -17.78 -6.88 -8.91
CA LEU A 293 -17.42 -6.72 -10.31
C LEU A 293 -16.81 -8.04 -10.82
N ILE A 294 -17.38 -8.63 -11.86
CA ILE A 294 -16.85 -9.86 -12.47
C ILE A 294 -16.11 -9.47 -13.75
N LEU A 295 -14.89 -9.97 -13.92
CA LEU A 295 -14.02 -9.71 -15.06
C LEU A 295 -13.58 -11.03 -15.70
N HIS A 296 -13.73 -11.15 -17.02
CA HIS A 296 -13.14 -12.22 -17.80
C HIS A 296 -11.63 -12.00 -18.00
N ALA A 297 -10.93 -13.03 -18.48
CA ALA A 297 -9.50 -12.95 -18.74
C ALA A 297 -9.18 -11.81 -19.73
N GLY A 298 -8.23 -10.94 -19.38
CA GLY A 298 -7.85 -9.79 -20.19
C GLY A 298 -8.89 -8.66 -20.27
N GLU A 299 -9.99 -8.73 -19.52
CA GLU A 299 -11.01 -7.69 -19.51
C GLU A 299 -10.60 -6.48 -18.67
N CYS A 300 -10.96 -5.27 -19.13
CA CYS A 300 -10.79 -4.02 -18.40
C CYS A 300 -12.15 -3.34 -18.19
N GLN A 301 -12.55 -3.11 -16.94
CA GLN A 301 -13.80 -2.42 -16.61
C GLN A 301 -13.60 -1.38 -15.51
N ARG A 302 -14.40 -0.31 -15.58
CA ARG A 302 -14.42 0.73 -14.56
C ARG A 302 -15.23 0.31 -13.34
N MET A 303 -14.59 0.32 -12.18
CA MET A 303 -15.21 0.20 -10.87
C MET A 303 -15.40 1.60 -10.25
N ALA A 304 -16.58 1.88 -9.70
CA ALA A 304 -16.85 3.10 -8.94
C ALA A 304 -17.05 2.76 -7.47
N ILE A 305 -16.30 3.41 -6.58
CA ILE A 305 -16.36 3.19 -5.14
C ILE A 305 -16.73 4.52 -4.47
N GLN A 306 -17.91 4.59 -3.86
CA GLN A 306 -18.25 5.73 -3.01
C GLN A 306 -17.44 5.68 -1.72
N VAL A 307 -16.75 6.78 -1.41
CA VAL A 307 -15.90 6.91 -0.23
C VAL A 307 -16.15 8.22 0.48
N ASP A 308 -16.02 8.21 1.81
CA ASP A 308 -15.89 9.42 2.59
C ASP A 308 -14.51 10.04 2.32
N LYS A 309 -14.49 11.37 2.15
CA LYS A 309 -13.26 12.13 2.05
C LYS A 309 -12.46 12.04 3.35
N PHE A 310 -11.15 12.09 3.22
CA PHE A 310 -10.19 11.77 4.27
C PHE A 310 -9.61 13.03 4.91
N ASN A 311 -9.46 13.03 6.23
CA ASN A 311 -8.76 14.10 6.93
C ASN A 311 -7.27 13.79 7.02
N PHE A 312 -6.49 14.32 6.07
CA PHE A 312 -5.03 14.11 6.03
C PHE A 312 -4.24 15.13 6.88
N GLU A 313 -4.88 16.05 7.58
CA GLU A 313 -4.18 17.09 8.36
C GLU A 313 -3.62 16.59 9.70
N SER A 314 -3.96 15.36 10.09
CA SER A 314 -3.36 14.68 11.26
C SER A 314 -1.94 14.18 11.02
N PHE A 315 -1.44 14.20 9.77
CA PHE A 315 -0.05 13.84 9.50
C PHE A 315 0.87 15.00 9.93
N PRO A 316 1.85 14.76 10.82
CA PRO A 316 2.66 15.83 11.39
C PRO A 316 3.37 16.62 10.29
N GLU A 317 3.08 17.92 10.23
CA GLU A 317 3.84 18.85 9.40
C GLU A 317 5.20 19.09 10.05
N SER A 318 6.20 18.32 9.63
CA SER A 318 7.62 18.53 9.95
C SER A 318 8.02 18.26 11.41
N PRO A 319 9.30 17.96 11.66
CA PRO A 319 9.73 17.35 12.91
C PRO A 319 9.71 18.37 14.04
N GLY A 320 8.88 18.12 15.06
CA GLY A 320 9.14 18.63 16.40
C GLY A 320 10.42 17.98 16.92
N GLU A 321 11.54 18.72 16.86
CA GLU A 321 12.82 18.52 17.57
C GLU A 321 13.50 17.14 17.57
N LYS A 322 12.98 16.12 16.88
CA LYS A 322 13.61 14.79 16.76
C LYS A 322 13.50 14.26 15.33
N GLY A 323 14.36 14.75 14.44
CA GLY A 323 14.45 14.26 13.07
C GLY A 323 15.30 15.15 12.18
N GLN A 324 16.58 15.30 12.50
CA GLN A 324 17.54 15.89 11.58
C GLN A 324 17.74 14.93 10.38
N PHE A 325 17.82 15.48 9.15
CA PHE A 325 18.27 14.87 7.88
C PHE A 325 17.26 14.29 6.85
N ALA A 326 15.94 14.45 6.96
CA ALA A 326 15.04 14.09 5.84
C ALA A 326 14.97 15.22 4.79
N THR A 327 15.21 14.92 3.51
CA THR A 327 15.01 15.90 2.43
C THR A 327 13.51 16.19 2.25
N PRO A 328 13.11 17.40 1.79
CA PRO A 328 11.70 17.75 1.57
C PRO A 328 10.96 16.76 0.66
N LYS A 329 11.66 16.19 -0.32
CA LYS A 329 11.13 15.18 -1.25
C LYS A 329 10.77 13.87 -0.53
N GLN A 330 11.67 13.37 0.31
CA GLN A 330 11.42 12.14 1.09
C GLN A 330 10.25 12.31 2.06
N LEU A 331 10.08 13.50 2.63
CA LEU A 331 8.97 13.78 3.54
C LEU A 331 7.62 13.86 2.81
N GLU A 332 7.60 14.30 1.54
CA GLU A 332 6.38 14.25 0.72
C GLU A 332 6.06 12.81 0.29
N GLU A 333 7.07 12.04 -0.11
CA GLU A 333 6.91 10.61 -0.43
C GLU A 333 6.33 9.84 0.76
N GLN A 334 6.86 10.06 1.97
CA GLN A 334 6.35 9.45 3.20
C GLN A 334 4.90 9.87 3.50
N ARG A 335 4.54 11.15 3.25
CA ARG A 335 3.16 11.63 3.40
C ARG A 335 2.23 10.98 2.39
N GLN A 336 2.66 10.86 1.14
CA GLN A 336 1.88 10.21 0.09
C GLN A 336 1.65 8.73 0.41
N GLU A 337 2.67 8.02 0.90
CA GLU A 337 2.56 6.64 1.36
C GLU A 337 1.59 6.49 2.53
N ALA A 338 1.67 7.36 3.53
CA ALA A 338 0.76 7.32 4.67
C ALA A 338 -0.71 7.59 4.26
N ARG A 339 -0.94 8.54 3.36
CA ARG A 339 -2.26 8.82 2.78
C ARG A 339 -2.78 7.62 1.98
N GLY A 340 -1.93 7.03 1.13
CA GLY A 340 -2.25 5.85 0.34
C GLY A 340 -2.66 4.67 1.23
N LEU A 341 -1.91 4.42 2.31
CA LEU A 341 -2.20 3.36 3.26
C LEU A 341 -3.55 3.59 3.97
N GLU A 342 -3.84 4.81 4.41
CA GLU A 342 -5.12 5.15 5.02
C GLU A 342 -6.28 4.92 4.04
N ILE A 343 -6.16 5.40 2.80
CA ILE A 343 -7.15 5.18 1.75
C ILE A 343 -7.37 3.68 1.52
N ASN A 344 -6.29 2.93 1.30
CA ASN A 344 -6.36 1.49 1.04
C ASN A 344 -7.08 0.73 2.16
N SER A 345 -6.79 1.07 3.42
CA SER A 345 -7.41 0.45 4.59
C SER A 345 -8.93 0.62 4.66
N LYS A 346 -9.48 1.70 4.07
CA LYS A 346 -10.94 1.95 4.04
C LYS A 346 -11.61 1.31 2.82
N LEU A 347 -10.91 1.19 1.69
CA LEU A 347 -11.47 0.59 0.47
C LEU A 347 -11.66 -0.93 0.61
N GLY A 348 -10.66 -1.63 1.16
CA GLY A 348 -10.70 -3.08 1.37
C GLY A 348 -10.98 -3.85 0.08
N ILE A 349 -10.28 -3.52 -1.02
CA ILE A 349 -10.48 -4.14 -2.33
C ILE A 349 -9.93 -5.57 -2.29
N ARG A 350 -10.76 -6.56 -2.60
CA ARG A 350 -10.38 -7.97 -2.64
C ARG A 350 -10.77 -8.59 -3.96
N TRP A 351 -9.85 -9.38 -4.50
CA TRP A 351 -10.09 -10.21 -5.66
C TRP A 351 -10.24 -11.68 -5.27
N ARG A 352 -10.99 -12.44 -6.07
CA ARG A 352 -11.14 -13.89 -5.97
C ARG A 352 -11.06 -14.49 -7.36
N ILE A 353 -10.36 -15.62 -7.47
CA ILE A 353 -10.35 -16.47 -8.66
C ILE A 353 -11.08 -17.77 -8.28
N PRO A 354 -12.39 -17.89 -8.57
CA PRO A 354 -13.20 -18.99 -8.07
C PRO A 354 -12.71 -20.37 -8.52
N SER A 355 -12.25 -20.48 -9.78
CA SER A 355 -11.74 -21.73 -10.37
C SER A 355 -10.54 -22.30 -9.61
N LEU A 356 -9.68 -21.43 -9.08
CA LEU A 356 -8.48 -21.79 -8.33
C LEU A 356 -8.68 -21.78 -6.81
N LYS A 357 -9.84 -21.30 -6.32
CA LYS A 357 -10.11 -21.04 -4.91
C LYS A 357 -9.06 -20.14 -4.25
N ARG A 358 -8.53 -19.18 -5.03
CA ARG A 358 -7.54 -18.19 -4.56
C ARG A 358 -8.19 -16.85 -4.35
N THR A 359 -7.66 -16.09 -3.40
CA THR A 359 -8.13 -14.76 -3.05
C THR A 359 -6.96 -13.88 -2.66
N GLY A 360 -7.09 -12.58 -2.85
CA GLY A 360 -6.11 -11.62 -2.38
C GLY A 360 -6.67 -10.22 -2.21
N GLU A 361 -5.83 -9.33 -1.71
CA GLU A 361 -6.13 -7.91 -1.51
C GLU A 361 -5.40 -7.06 -2.55
N ALA A 362 -6.11 -6.18 -3.24
CA ALA A 362 -5.52 -5.25 -4.20
C ALA A 362 -5.26 -3.89 -3.55
N SER A 363 -4.11 -3.30 -3.86
CA SER A 363 -3.73 -1.99 -3.32
C SER A 363 -3.88 -0.87 -4.34
N VAL A 364 -4.49 0.24 -3.93
CA VAL A 364 -4.49 1.47 -4.74
C VAL A 364 -3.27 2.35 -4.49
N GLU A 365 -2.42 2.03 -3.52
CA GLU A 365 -1.32 2.88 -3.05
C GLU A 365 -0.39 3.37 -4.19
N GLY A 366 -0.09 2.50 -5.15
CA GLY A 366 0.78 2.86 -6.28
C GLY A 366 0.10 3.58 -7.45
N VAL A 367 -1.23 3.52 -7.56
CA VAL A 367 -1.97 4.18 -8.67
C VAL A 367 -2.46 5.59 -8.29
N LEU A 368 -2.54 5.91 -6.99
CA LEU A 368 -3.02 7.20 -6.51
C LEU A 368 -2.08 8.36 -6.91
N ASN A 369 -2.56 9.18 -7.84
CA ASN A 369 -1.89 10.43 -8.23
C ASN A 369 -2.28 11.59 -7.31
N GLN A 370 -1.49 12.67 -7.38
CA GLN A 370 -1.68 13.88 -6.56
C GLN A 370 -3.10 14.47 -6.68
N LEU A 371 -3.65 14.53 -7.90
CA LEU A 371 -4.99 15.05 -8.14
C LEU A 371 -6.08 14.22 -7.45
N ALA A 372 -5.97 12.89 -7.51
CA ALA A 372 -6.90 11.99 -6.84
C ALA A 372 -6.82 12.16 -5.31
N LEU A 373 -5.62 12.32 -4.76
CA LEU A 373 -5.41 12.59 -3.33
C LEU A 373 -6.06 13.92 -2.91
N GLU A 374 -5.92 14.98 -3.71
CA GLU A 374 -6.52 16.29 -3.45
C GLU A 374 -8.05 16.23 -3.45
N HIS A 375 -8.66 15.48 -4.37
CA HIS A 375 -10.12 15.29 -4.42
C HIS A 375 -10.65 14.36 -3.31
N LEU A 376 -9.84 13.38 -2.88
CA LEU A 376 -10.14 12.50 -1.75
C LEU A 376 -9.95 13.21 -0.40
N GLN A 377 -9.17 14.29 -0.33
CA GLN A 377 -8.98 15.04 0.90
C GLN A 377 -10.25 15.82 1.27
N LEU A 378 -10.65 15.71 2.53
CA LEU A 378 -11.73 16.49 3.10
C LEU A 378 -11.28 17.95 3.21
N ALA A 379 -12.09 18.87 2.69
CA ALA A 379 -11.82 20.29 2.82
C ALA A 379 -11.80 20.70 4.31
N PRO A 380 -10.85 21.55 4.74
CA PRO A 380 -10.67 21.95 6.13
C PRO A 380 -11.85 22.80 6.64
N LEU A 381 -12.44 23.60 5.75
CA LEU A 381 -13.67 24.34 6.01
C LEU A 381 -14.86 23.56 5.49
N GLN A 382 -15.87 23.41 6.36
CA GLN A 382 -17.19 22.90 6.02
C GLN A 382 -18.14 24.06 5.84
N TRP A 383 -19.02 23.97 4.86
CA TRP A 383 -19.86 25.07 4.42
C TRP A 383 -21.31 24.63 4.54
N ASP A 384 -22.13 25.44 5.19
CA ASP A 384 -23.59 25.32 5.18
C ASP A 384 -24.14 26.60 4.53
N VAL A 385 -24.98 26.47 3.50
CA VAL A 385 -25.66 27.61 2.90
C VAL A 385 -27.13 27.58 3.27
N LEU A 386 -27.60 28.64 3.94
CA LEU A 386 -28.98 28.78 4.35
C LEU A 386 -29.65 29.93 3.60
N VAL A 387 -30.84 29.67 3.07
CA VAL A 387 -31.73 30.68 2.49
C VAL A 387 -32.92 30.84 3.43
N ASP A 388 -33.12 32.06 3.92
CA ASP A 388 -34.14 32.39 4.93
C ASP A 388 -34.12 31.45 6.16
N GLY A 389 -32.92 31.02 6.55
CA GLY A 389 -32.67 30.13 7.69
C GLY A 389 -32.88 28.64 7.41
N GLN A 390 -33.20 28.25 6.17
CA GLN A 390 -33.33 26.85 5.76
C GLN A 390 -32.12 26.38 4.94
N PRO A 391 -31.55 25.19 5.21
CA PRO A 391 -30.41 24.66 4.48
C PRO A 391 -30.79 24.32 3.03
N CYS A 392 -29.89 24.65 2.08
CA CYS A 392 -30.10 24.46 0.65
C CYS A 392 -29.20 23.34 0.10
N ASP A 393 -29.53 22.10 0.47
CA ASP A 393 -28.67 20.95 0.16
C ASP A 393 -29.04 20.26 -1.17
N CYS A 394 -30.32 20.28 -1.57
CA CYS A 394 -30.81 19.52 -2.74
C CYS A 394 -32.01 20.13 -3.50
N GLU A 395 -32.75 21.08 -2.90
CA GLU A 395 -33.98 21.63 -3.48
C GLU A 395 -33.87 23.13 -3.77
N ALA A 396 -34.67 23.59 -4.74
CA ALA A 396 -34.73 25.01 -5.10
C ALA A 396 -35.34 25.83 -3.95
N ALA A 397 -34.59 26.77 -3.41
CA ALA A 397 -35.12 27.71 -2.42
C ALA A 397 -36.12 28.66 -3.10
N ALA A 398 -37.37 28.67 -2.65
CA ALA A 398 -38.38 29.56 -3.20
C ALA A 398 -38.32 30.93 -2.55
N CYS A 399 -38.33 32.00 -3.35
CA CYS A 399 -38.44 33.38 -2.88
C CYS A 399 -39.50 34.15 -3.68
N GLN A 400 -40.04 35.24 -3.12
CA GLN A 400 -40.96 36.12 -3.84
C GLN A 400 -40.20 37.23 -4.55
N VAL A 401 -40.60 37.51 -5.79
CA VAL A 401 -40.09 38.66 -6.55
C VAL A 401 -40.42 39.95 -5.79
N GLY A 402 -39.42 40.81 -5.63
CA GLY A 402 -39.54 42.07 -4.90
C GLY A 402 -39.29 41.98 -3.38
N ASP A 403 -39.19 40.78 -2.81
CA ASP A 403 -38.84 40.59 -1.42
C ASP A 403 -37.35 40.23 -1.25
N PRO A 404 -36.64 40.83 -0.26
CA PRO A 404 -35.24 40.50 0.00
C PRO A 404 -35.12 39.12 0.64
N MET A 405 -34.50 38.20 -0.09
CA MET A 405 -34.18 36.84 0.35
C MET A 405 -32.86 36.85 1.14
N ARG A 406 -32.87 36.35 2.39
CA ARG A 406 -31.67 36.28 3.22
C ARG A 406 -30.82 35.09 2.82
N LEU A 407 -29.52 35.32 2.66
CA LEU A 407 -28.52 34.31 2.38
C LEU A 407 -27.49 34.29 3.51
N GLU A 408 -27.32 33.13 4.14
CA GLU A 408 -26.28 32.87 5.13
C GLU A 408 -25.32 31.81 4.58
N VAL A 409 -24.02 32.11 4.56
CA VAL A 409 -22.97 31.12 4.29
C VAL A 409 -22.17 30.91 5.56
N ARG A 410 -22.37 29.78 6.22
CA ARG A 410 -21.70 29.41 7.47
C ARG A 410 -20.52 28.49 7.20
N LEU A 411 -19.39 28.85 7.78
CA LEU A 411 -18.12 28.14 7.69
C LEU A 411 -17.78 27.53 9.02
N THR A 412 -17.54 26.23 9.04
CA THR A 412 -17.08 25.51 10.22
C THR A 412 -15.70 24.96 9.96
N ASN A 413 -14.71 25.40 10.73
CA ASN A 413 -13.36 24.91 10.60
C ASN A 413 -13.20 23.57 11.35
N ARG A 414 -12.87 22.52 10.62
CA ARG A 414 -12.57 21.19 11.16
C ARG A 414 -11.08 20.86 11.19
N SER A 415 -10.24 21.75 10.66
CA SER A 415 -8.78 21.62 10.73
C SER A 415 -8.26 21.90 12.14
N PRO A 416 -7.06 21.38 12.49
CA PRO A 416 -6.38 21.73 13.73
C PRO A 416 -5.73 23.13 13.69
N ARG A 417 -5.89 23.89 12.60
CA ARG A 417 -5.20 25.17 12.34
C ARG A 417 -6.19 26.27 12.02
N SER A 418 -5.77 27.52 12.10
CA SER A 418 -6.58 28.62 11.56
C SER A 418 -6.55 28.61 10.03
N VAL A 419 -7.70 28.76 9.38
CA VAL A 419 -7.82 28.79 7.92
C VAL A 419 -8.30 30.18 7.46
N GLY A 420 -7.60 30.77 6.49
CA GLY A 420 -7.84 32.13 6.00
C GLY A 420 -6.74 33.13 6.41
N PRO A 421 -6.95 34.44 6.19
CA PRO A 421 -8.19 35.12 5.79
C PRO A 421 -8.59 34.88 4.33
N PHE A 422 -9.87 35.10 3.99
CA PHE A 422 -10.37 34.97 2.62
C PHE A 422 -11.56 35.89 2.32
N ALA A 423 -11.78 36.18 1.04
CA ALA A 423 -12.93 36.93 0.54
C ALA A 423 -13.93 35.99 -0.16
N LEU A 424 -15.17 35.99 0.32
CA LEU A 424 -16.28 35.20 -0.23
C LEU A 424 -17.15 36.08 -1.11
N THR A 425 -17.27 35.77 -2.39
CA THR A 425 -18.12 36.50 -3.34
C THR A 425 -19.26 35.63 -3.83
N VAL A 426 -20.48 36.11 -3.69
CA VAL A 426 -21.68 35.45 -4.23
C VAL A 426 -21.98 36.03 -5.61
N VAL A 427 -22.10 35.16 -6.61
CA VAL A 427 -22.33 35.55 -8.01
C VAL A 427 -23.59 34.84 -8.52
N PRO A 428 -24.70 35.57 -8.75
CA PRO A 428 -25.89 34.99 -9.33
C PRO A 428 -25.70 34.75 -10.84
N PHE A 429 -26.31 33.70 -11.35
CA PHE A 429 -26.38 33.39 -12.78
C PHE A 429 -27.69 32.67 -13.10
N GLN A 430 -28.04 32.61 -14.39
CA GLN A 430 -29.11 31.76 -14.91
C GLN A 430 -28.51 30.68 -15.80
N ASP A 431 -28.97 29.45 -15.62
CA ASP A 431 -28.64 28.33 -16.50
C ASP A 431 -29.83 28.04 -17.42
N HIS A 432 -29.61 28.17 -18.73
CA HIS A 432 -30.61 27.87 -19.75
C HIS A 432 -30.56 26.41 -20.21
N GLN A 433 -29.79 25.55 -19.53
CA GLN A 433 -29.57 24.13 -19.84
C GLN A 433 -29.01 23.88 -21.25
N ASN A 434 -28.37 24.90 -21.84
CA ASN A 434 -27.70 24.84 -23.13
C ASN A 434 -26.17 24.88 -23.00
N GLY A 435 -25.65 24.73 -21.78
CA GLY A 435 -24.22 24.82 -21.46
C GLY A 435 -23.68 26.25 -21.36
N VAL A 436 -24.53 27.28 -21.47
CA VAL A 436 -24.14 28.69 -21.34
C VAL A 436 -24.77 29.31 -20.10
N HIS A 437 -23.93 29.70 -19.14
CA HIS A 437 -24.36 30.41 -17.94
C HIS A 437 -24.48 31.92 -18.23
N ASN A 438 -25.64 32.51 -17.96
CA ASN A 438 -25.85 33.94 -18.07
C ASN A 438 -25.57 34.63 -16.73
N TYR A 439 -24.46 35.36 -16.66
CA TYR A 439 -24.08 36.16 -15.49
C TYR A 439 -24.54 37.62 -15.55
N ASN A 440 -25.10 38.06 -16.69
CA ASN A 440 -25.47 39.45 -16.89
C ASN A 440 -26.87 39.74 -16.31
N LEU A 441 -26.97 39.70 -14.99
CA LEU A 441 -28.23 39.80 -14.24
C LEU A 441 -28.43 41.15 -13.53
N HIS A 442 -27.70 42.19 -13.92
CA HIS A 442 -27.74 43.51 -13.25
C HIS A 442 -29.15 44.13 -13.18
N SER A 443 -30.02 43.82 -14.14
CA SER A 443 -31.41 44.28 -14.16
C SER A 443 -32.39 43.31 -13.49
N ALA A 444 -31.94 42.10 -13.13
CA ALA A 444 -32.79 41.00 -12.67
C ALA A 444 -32.54 40.60 -11.21
N VAL A 445 -31.31 40.75 -10.72
CA VAL A 445 -30.92 40.42 -9.36
C VAL A 445 -30.09 41.57 -8.81
N SER A 446 -30.42 42.01 -7.59
CA SER A 446 -29.67 43.05 -6.87
C SER A 446 -29.25 42.54 -5.50
N PHE A 447 -28.03 42.87 -5.07
CA PHE A 447 -27.60 42.61 -3.70
C PHE A 447 -28.05 43.73 -2.78
N VAL A 448 -28.64 43.37 -1.65
CA VAL A 448 -28.88 44.28 -0.55
C VAL A 448 -27.61 44.31 0.30
N GLY A 449 -26.74 45.27 0.00
CA GLY A 449 -25.40 45.38 0.60
C GLY A 449 -24.29 44.91 -0.34
N SER A 450 -23.22 44.34 0.22
CA SER A 450 -22.08 43.83 -0.55
C SER A 450 -22.35 42.40 -1.05
N SER A 451 -21.92 42.10 -2.27
CA SER A 451 -21.85 40.73 -2.79
C SER A 451 -20.57 40.00 -2.35
N THR A 452 -19.60 40.73 -1.79
CA THR A 452 -18.31 40.20 -1.31
C THR A 452 -18.16 40.44 0.19
N PHE A 453 -17.85 39.37 0.91
CA PHE A 453 -17.66 39.34 2.35
C PHE A 453 -16.21 39.01 2.67
N TYR A 454 -15.56 39.84 3.48
CA TYR A 454 -14.20 39.58 3.95
C TYR A 454 -14.27 38.87 5.30
N LEU A 455 -13.62 37.71 5.38
CA LEU A 455 -13.59 36.88 6.56
C LEU A 455 -12.16 36.77 7.09
N ASP A 456 -12.02 37.05 8.39
CA ASP A 456 -10.80 36.74 9.12
C ASP A 456 -10.58 35.23 9.21
N ALA A 457 -9.36 34.84 9.62
CA ALA A 457 -9.01 33.44 9.78
C ALA A 457 -9.94 32.72 10.78
N VAL A 458 -10.62 31.67 10.32
CA VAL A 458 -11.52 30.85 11.15
C VAL A 458 -10.67 29.97 12.06
N GLN A 459 -10.82 30.12 13.37
CA GLN A 459 -10.03 29.37 14.36
C GLN A 459 -10.34 27.86 14.35
N PRO A 460 -9.43 26.99 14.84
CA PRO A 460 -9.71 25.55 14.97
C PRO A 460 -11.00 25.28 15.73
N ALA A 461 -11.86 24.40 15.20
CA ALA A 461 -13.22 24.13 15.72
C ALA A 461 -14.15 25.36 15.80
N GLY A 462 -13.73 26.49 15.24
CA GLY A 462 -14.49 27.74 15.19
C GLY A 462 -15.49 27.78 14.04
N GLN A 463 -16.38 28.76 14.11
CA GLN A 463 -17.36 29.05 13.07
C GLN A 463 -17.36 30.54 12.71
N SER A 464 -17.56 30.82 11.43
CA SER A 464 -17.78 32.18 10.90
C SER A 464 -18.98 32.15 9.95
N ALA A 465 -19.77 33.21 9.90
CA ALA A 465 -20.93 33.29 9.02
C ALA A 465 -20.93 34.59 8.21
N CYS A 466 -21.18 34.49 6.91
CA CYS A 466 -21.44 35.61 6.02
C CYS A 466 -22.95 35.77 5.86
N LEU A 467 -23.47 36.96 6.17
CA LEU A 467 -24.88 37.27 6.03
C LEU A 467 -25.05 38.31 4.91
N GLY A 468 -25.84 37.96 3.91
CA GLY A 468 -26.24 38.84 2.81
C GLY A 468 -27.73 38.75 2.54
N ALA A 469 -28.22 39.61 1.65
CA ALA A 469 -29.57 39.46 1.09
C ALA A 469 -29.56 39.76 -0.40
N LEU A 470 -30.34 38.99 -1.16
CA LEU A 470 -30.54 39.17 -2.59
C LEU A 470 -31.99 39.54 -2.87
N LEU A 471 -32.19 40.44 -3.81
CA LEU A 471 -33.48 40.88 -4.30
C LEU A 471 -33.63 40.43 -5.74
N PHE A 472 -34.62 39.59 -6.02
CA PHE A 472 -34.97 39.13 -7.36
C PHE A 472 -36.08 40.02 -7.92
N LEU A 473 -35.86 40.58 -9.12
CA LEU A 473 -36.75 41.54 -9.78
C LEU A 473 -37.61 40.89 -10.88
N TYR A 474 -37.27 39.67 -11.30
CA TYR A 474 -38.04 38.88 -12.24
C TYR A 474 -38.25 37.46 -11.72
N THR A 475 -39.33 36.84 -12.17
CA THR A 475 -39.62 35.42 -11.93
C THR A 475 -38.67 34.54 -12.73
N GLY A 476 -38.31 33.38 -12.17
CA GLY A 476 -37.52 32.37 -12.87
C GLY A 476 -36.63 31.56 -11.95
N ASP A 477 -35.89 30.63 -12.55
CA ASP A 477 -34.84 29.87 -11.87
C ASP A 477 -33.50 30.61 -11.97
N PHE A 478 -32.87 30.81 -10.83
CA PHE A 478 -31.58 31.46 -10.66
C PHE A 478 -30.66 30.54 -9.86
N PHE A 479 -29.36 30.69 -10.06
CA PHE A 479 -28.35 29.91 -9.36
C PHE A 479 -27.32 30.84 -8.75
N LEU A 480 -26.82 30.52 -7.57
CA LEU A 480 -25.79 31.28 -6.88
C LEU A 480 -24.50 30.48 -6.87
N HIS A 481 -23.45 31.03 -7.48
CA HIS A 481 -22.09 30.55 -7.28
C HIS A 481 -21.45 31.32 -6.12
N VAL A 482 -21.00 30.57 -5.12
CA VAL A 482 -20.16 31.13 -4.05
C VAL A 482 -18.70 30.88 -4.41
N ARG A 483 -17.93 31.95 -4.59
CA ARG A 483 -16.50 31.92 -4.92
C ARG A 483 -15.69 32.37 -3.72
N VAL A 484 -14.60 31.67 -3.44
CA VAL A 484 -13.66 32.04 -2.39
C VAL A 484 -12.37 32.52 -3.04
N HIS A 485 -11.87 33.65 -2.58
CA HIS A 485 -10.59 34.22 -2.99
C HIS A 485 -9.68 34.24 -1.76
N GLU A 486 -8.60 33.48 -1.81
CA GLU A 486 -7.57 33.50 -0.76
C GLU A 486 -6.65 34.71 -0.97
N ASP A 487 -6.33 35.43 0.12
CA ASP A 487 -5.34 36.50 0.07
C ASP A 487 -3.96 35.84 0.12
N SER A 488 -3.07 36.18 -0.84
CA SER A 488 -1.94 35.38 -1.35
C SER A 488 -0.76 35.09 -0.38
N THR A 489 -1.00 35.08 0.92
CA THR A 489 0.02 34.97 1.98
C THR A 489 0.03 33.63 2.73
N SER A 490 -1.03 32.82 2.65
CA SER A 490 -1.09 31.45 3.19
C SER A 490 -0.69 30.39 2.15
N LYS A 491 -0.18 29.24 2.60
CA LYS A 491 0.10 28.08 1.73
C LYS A 491 -1.17 27.78 0.91
N GLU A 492 -1.08 27.87 -0.42
CA GLU A 492 -2.20 27.69 -1.34
C GLU A 492 -2.99 26.42 -0.98
N LEU A 493 -4.19 26.62 -0.46
CA LEU A 493 -5.12 25.53 -0.22
C LEU A 493 -5.60 25.04 -1.60
N PRO A 494 -5.70 23.73 -1.86
CA PRO A 494 -6.12 23.22 -3.17
C PRO A 494 -7.42 23.90 -3.64
N PRO A 495 -7.49 24.40 -4.88
CA PRO A 495 -8.67 25.09 -5.40
C PRO A 495 -9.94 24.23 -5.29
N SER A 496 -9.80 22.90 -5.35
CA SER A 496 -10.87 21.92 -5.17
C SER A 496 -11.56 22.00 -3.81
N TRP A 497 -10.92 22.59 -2.79
CA TRP A 497 -11.51 22.77 -1.45
C TRP A 497 -12.49 23.94 -1.38
N PHE A 498 -12.49 24.81 -2.41
CA PHE A 498 -13.34 25.98 -2.51
C PHE A 498 -14.41 25.86 -3.61
N CYS A 499 -14.49 24.72 -4.29
CA CYS A 499 -15.53 24.44 -5.27
C CYS A 499 -16.83 24.07 -4.56
N LEU A 500 -17.73 25.06 -4.42
CA LEU A 500 -19.04 24.89 -3.80
C LEU A 500 -20.10 24.50 -4.84
N PRO A 501 -21.06 23.61 -4.49
CA PRO A 501 -22.23 23.38 -5.32
C PRO A 501 -23.02 24.70 -5.49
N SER A 502 -23.63 24.89 -6.66
CA SER A 502 -24.48 26.04 -6.92
C SER A 502 -25.78 25.94 -6.13
N VAL A 503 -26.18 27.04 -5.49
CA VAL A 503 -27.47 27.12 -4.79
C VAL A 503 -28.56 27.45 -5.79
N HIS A 504 -29.57 26.60 -5.91
CA HIS A 504 -30.72 26.84 -6.78
C HIS A 504 -31.78 27.66 -6.04
N VAL A 505 -32.19 28.78 -6.64
CA VAL A 505 -33.22 29.68 -6.13
C VAL A 505 -34.31 29.84 -7.20
N ARG A 506 -35.58 29.72 -6.80
CA ARG A 506 -36.73 29.94 -7.67
C ARG A 506 -37.48 31.18 -7.21
N ALA A 507 -37.41 32.25 -8.01
CA ALA A 507 -38.16 33.48 -7.78
C ALA A 507 -39.57 33.34 -8.36
N LEU A 508 -40.57 33.43 -7.49
CA LEU A 508 -41.99 33.28 -7.81
C LEU A 508 -42.69 34.63 -7.78
N GLU A 509 -43.74 34.75 -8.58
CA GLU A 509 -44.61 35.93 -8.55
C GLU A 509 -45.33 36.00 -7.19
N GLY A 510 -45.36 37.18 -6.59
CA GLY A 510 -46.11 37.38 -5.34
C GLY A 510 -47.59 37.08 -5.57
N GLN A 511 -48.22 36.32 -4.67
CA GLN A 511 -49.67 36.20 -4.68
C GLN A 511 -50.26 37.57 -4.32
N ALA A 512 -50.90 38.21 -5.31
CA ALA A 512 -51.55 39.51 -5.17
C ALA A 512 -52.68 39.52 -4.13
#